data_AF-A0A3B9YY48-F1
#
_entry.id   AF-A0A3B9YY48-F1
#
_cell.length_a   1.000
_cell.length_b   1.000
_cell.length_c   1.000
_cell.angle_alpha   90.00
_cell.angle_beta   90.00
_cell.angle_gamma   90.00
#
_symmetry.space_group_name_H-M   'P 1'
#
loop_
_entity.id
_entity.type
_entity.pdbx_description
1 polymer ?
#
loop_
_entity_poly.entity_id
_entity_poly.type
_entity_poly.pdbx_seq_one_letter_code
_entity_poly.pdbx_strand_id
1 'polypeptide(L)'
;MGVHPQKPFIGNRTFDDTYGMTEAVKRELCYQGMVFVSTLTVDGKQYGGNIIARDLEHAIRRADERGFGERVDGQLEAFGELPPDSP
;
A
#
# COMPACT_ATOMS: atom_id res chain seq x y z
N MET A 1 5.11 7.50 -18.50
CA MET A 1 4.01 7.45 -17.52
C MET A 1 4.62 7.73 -16.15
N GLY A 2 4.51 8.96 -15.66
CA GLY A 2 5.02 9.30 -14.33
C GLY A 2 3.94 9.00 -13.30
N VAL A 3 4.15 7.98 -12.48
CA VAL A 3 3.39 7.79 -11.23
C VAL A 3 3.66 9.03 -10.38
N HIS A 4 2.65 9.86 -10.14
CA HIS A 4 2.84 11.06 -9.34
C HIS A 4 3.19 10.61 -7.90
N PRO A 5 4.40 10.88 -7.39
CA PRO A 5 4.77 10.39 -6.08
C PRO A 5 3.98 11.18 -5.01
N GLN A 6 3.57 10.49 -3.95
CA GLN A 6 3.60 11.06 -2.60
C GLN A 6 2.56 12.12 -2.19
N LYS A 7 1.32 12.08 -2.71
CA LYS A 7 0.22 12.54 -1.85
C LYS A 7 -0.57 11.33 -1.41
N PRO A 8 -0.30 10.76 -0.22
CA PRO A 8 -1.06 9.63 0.32
C PRO A 8 -2.41 10.07 0.90
N PHE A 9 -2.80 11.34 0.72
CA PHE A 9 -4.01 11.91 1.31
C PHE A 9 -5.03 12.30 0.25
N ILE A 10 -6.29 11.98 0.53
CA ILE A 10 -7.47 12.47 -0.18
C ILE A 10 -8.32 13.19 0.86
N GLY A 11 -8.38 14.52 0.76
CA GLY A 11 -8.90 15.35 1.85
C GLY A 11 -8.08 15.13 3.13
N ASN A 12 -8.73 14.65 4.18
CA ASN A 12 -8.12 14.40 5.50
C ASN A 12 -7.85 12.91 5.79
N ARG A 13 -7.97 12.03 4.78
CA ARG A 13 -7.80 10.58 4.97
C ARG A 13 -6.59 10.08 4.19
N THR A 14 -5.80 9.20 4.80
CA THR A 14 -4.71 8.50 4.11
C THR A 14 -5.26 7.31 3.31
N PHE A 15 -4.76 7.08 2.11
CA PHE A 15 -4.98 5.85 1.32
C PHE A 15 -3.72 4.98 1.23
N ASP A 16 -2.65 5.37 1.94
CA ASP A 16 -1.43 4.56 2.09
C ASP A 16 -1.30 4.15 3.57
N ASP A 17 -1.50 2.86 3.86
CA ASP A 17 -1.36 2.29 5.20
C ASP A 17 0.09 2.33 5.72
N THR A 18 1.06 2.41 4.82
CA THR A 18 2.49 2.47 5.17
C THR A 18 2.98 3.89 5.45
N TYR A 19 2.10 4.89 5.29
CA TYR A 19 2.45 6.29 5.54
C TYR A 19 2.86 6.50 7.01
N GLY A 20 4.05 7.08 7.21
CA GLY A 20 4.61 7.32 8.55
C GLY A 20 5.33 6.13 9.18
N MET A 21 5.31 4.94 8.55
CA MET A 21 6.10 3.79 9.00
C MET A 21 7.58 3.94 8.66
N THR A 22 8.44 3.37 9.50
CA THR A 22 9.88 3.27 9.21
C THR A 22 10.12 2.28 8.08
N GLU A 23 11.25 2.42 7.37
CA GLU A 23 11.62 1.49 6.30
C GLU A 23 11.82 0.05 6.81
N ALA A 24 12.26 -0.11 8.07
CA ALA A 24 12.37 -1.42 8.70
C ALA A 24 11.00 -2.11 8.81
N VAL A 25 9.97 -1.40 9.29
CA VAL A 25 8.61 -1.93 9.40
C VAL A 25 8.01 -2.24 8.03
N LYS A 26 8.21 -1.36 7.04
CA LYS A 26 7.72 -1.61 5.67
C LYS A 26 8.34 -2.86 5.07
N ARG A 27 9.65 -3.05 5.25
CA ARG A 27 10.35 -4.26 4.78
C ARG A 27 9.80 -5.51 5.45
N GLU A 28 9.64 -5.49 6.76
CA GLU A 28 9.07 -6.62 7.51
C GLU A 28 7.69 -7.01 6.98
N LEU A 29 6.80 -6.04 6.79
CA LEU A 29 5.47 -6.28 6.24
C LEU A 29 5.52 -6.82 4.80
N CYS A 30 6.41 -6.30 3.95
CA CYS A 30 6.59 -6.83 2.59
C CYS A 30 7.07 -8.29 2.62
N TYR A 31 8.01 -8.62 3.52
CA TYR A 31 8.52 -9.99 3.66
C TYR A 31 7.45 -10.96 4.16
N GLN A 32 6.57 -10.50 5.05
CA GLN A 32 5.41 -11.25 5.50
C GLN A 32 4.32 -11.38 4.42
N GLY A 33 4.51 -10.80 3.23
CA GLY A 33 3.51 -10.78 2.18
C GLY A 33 2.25 -9.98 2.58
N MET A 34 2.39 -8.96 3.43
CA MET A 34 1.24 -8.24 3.96
C MET A 34 0.95 -6.92 3.23
N VAL A 35 1.81 -6.52 2.29
CA VAL A 35 1.67 -5.24 1.58
C VAL A 35 1.09 -5.47 0.19
N PHE A 36 -0.09 -4.90 -0.04
CA PHE A 36 -0.76 -4.89 -1.33
C PHE A 36 -0.69 -3.49 -1.94
N VAL A 37 -0.47 -3.41 -3.24
CA VAL A 37 -0.43 -2.15 -3.98
C VAL A 37 -1.83 -1.85 -4.49
N SER A 38 -2.29 -0.61 -4.29
CA SER A 38 -3.52 -0.10 -4.87
C SER A 38 -3.27 1.10 -5.78
N THR A 39 -4.13 1.26 -6.79
CA THR A 39 -4.19 2.48 -7.59
C THR A 39 -5.56 3.13 -7.51
N LEU A 40 -5.54 4.46 -7.46
CA LEU A 40 -6.72 5.29 -7.45
C LEU A 40 -6.63 6.32 -8.58
N THR A 41 -7.74 6.59 -9.26
CA THR A 41 -7.81 7.67 -10.26
C THR A 41 -8.77 8.76 -9.79
N VAL A 42 -8.26 9.99 -9.63
CA VAL A 42 -9.05 11.20 -9.27
C VAL A 42 -8.75 12.29 -10.27
N ASP A 43 -9.77 12.91 -10.86
CA ASP A 43 -9.64 14.00 -11.85
C ASP A 43 -8.65 13.68 -12.99
N GLY A 44 -8.65 12.43 -13.47
CA GLY A 44 -7.76 11.94 -14.52
C GLY A 44 -6.30 11.73 -14.08
N LYS A 45 -5.98 11.89 -12.79
CA LYS A 45 -4.67 11.63 -12.20
C LYS A 45 -4.67 10.29 -11.47
N GLN A 46 -3.61 9.50 -11.68
CA GLN A 46 -3.42 8.22 -11.01
C GLN A 46 -2.51 8.38 -9.79
N TYR A 47 -2.94 7.80 -8.68
CA TYR A 47 -2.26 7.76 -7.39
C TYR A 47 -2.00 6.31 -7.01
N GLY A 48 -0.82 6.02 -6.46
CA GLY A 48 -0.45 4.71 -5.95
C GLY A 48 -0.39 4.72 -4.43
N GLY A 49 -0.94 3.67 -3.81
CA GLY A 49 -1.00 3.51 -2.37
C GLY A 49 -0.70 2.08 -1.95
N ASN A 50 -0.54 1.88 -0.65
CA ASN A 50 -0.34 0.57 -0.05
C ASN A 50 -1.49 0.22 0.90
N ILE A 51 -1.84 -1.05 0.94
CA ILE A 51 -2.83 -1.65 1.83
C ILE A 51 -2.12 -2.74 2.63
N ILE A 52 -2.24 -2.69 3.96
CA ILE A 52 -1.76 -3.77 4.82
C ILE A 52 -2.92 -4.72 5.07
N ALA A 53 -2.78 -5.94 4.55
CA ALA A 53 -3.77 -7.00 4.65
C ALA A 53 -3.10 -8.37 4.74
N ARG A 54 -3.84 -9.36 5.25
CA ARG A 54 -3.33 -10.73 5.44
C ARG A 54 -3.39 -11.60 4.17
N ASP A 55 -4.23 -11.20 3.22
CA ASP A 55 -4.51 -11.89 1.97
C ASP A 55 -5.20 -10.90 0.99
N LEU A 56 -5.34 -11.30 -0.28
CA LEU A 56 -5.92 -10.46 -1.33
C LEU A 56 -7.39 -10.12 -1.07
N GLU A 57 -8.18 -11.07 -0.55
CA GLU A 57 -9.60 -10.84 -0.24
C GLU A 57 -9.76 -9.77 0.83
N HIS A 58 -8.92 -9.80 1.86
CA HIS A 58 -8.85 -8.80 2.90
C HIS A 58 -8.38 -7.45 2.33
N ALA A 59 -7.40 -7.43 1.42
CA ALA A 59 -6.95 -6.19 0.77
C ALA A 59 -8.09 -5.51 -0.01
N ILE A 60 -8.85 -6.28 -0.79
CA ILE A 60 -10.01 -5.79 -1.55
C ILE A 60 -11.08 -5.26 -0.59
N ARG A 61 -11.43 -6.02 0.46
CA ARG A 61 -12.40 -5.56 1.46
C ARG A 61 -11.97 -4.25 2.12
N ARG A 62 -10.68 -4.08 2.43
CA ARG A 62 -10.17 -2.82 3.01
C ARG A 62 -10.23 -1.65 2.03
N ALA A 63 -9.93 -1.88 0.75
CA ALA A 63 -10.08 -0.87 -0.31
C ALA A 63 -11.55 -0.39 -0.41
N ASP A 64 -12.49 -1.33 -0.39
CA ASP A 64 -13.93 -1.04 -0.43
C ASP A 64 -14.37 -0.25 0.82
N GLU A 65 -13.95 -0.67 2.02
CA GLU A 65 -14.25 0.00 3.29
C GLU A 65 -13.70 1.43 3.36
N ARG A 66 -12.56 1.70 2.70
CA ARG A 66 -12.02 3.06 2.61
C ARG A 66 -12.91 3.95 1.74
N GLY A 67 -13.55 3.40 0.71
CA GLY A 67 -14.54 4.10 -0.11
C GLY A 67 -13.94 5.14 -1.07
N PHE A 68 -12.66 5.02 -1.41
CA PHE A 68 -12.02 5.90 -2.40
C PHE A 68 -12.27 5.46 -3.84
N GLY A 69 -12.68 4.20 -4.06
CA GLY A 69 -12.73 3.61 -5.41
C GLY A 69 -11.35 3.19 -5.93
N GLU A 70 -10.43 2.86 -5.03
CA GLU A 70 -9.12 2.34 -5.40
C GLU A 70 -9.21 0.85 -5.82
N ARG A 71 -8.36 0.44 -6.75
CA ARG A 71 -8.23 -0.94 -7.22
C ARG A 71 -6.97 -1.56 -6.61
N VAL A 72 -7.07 -2.78 -6.09
CA VAL A 72 -5.89 -3.56 -5.69
C VAL A 72 -5.24 -4.13 -6.95
N ASP A 73 -4.00 -3.74 -7.22
CA ASP A 73 -3.27 -4.13 -8.43
C ASP A 73 -2.40 -5.38 -8.23
N GLY A 74 -1.97 -5.64 -7.00
CA GLY A 74 -1.13 -6.79 -6.70
C GLY A 74 -0.53 -6.73 -5.30
N GLN A 75 0.42 -7.61 -5.05
CA GLN A 75 1.15 -7.72 -3.79
C GLN A 75 2.60 -7.28 -4.01
N LEU A 76 3.15 -6.55 -3.05
CA LEU A 76 4.58 -6.23 -3.03
C LEU A 76 5.34 -7.48 -2.57
N GLU A 77 6.10 -8.05 -3.49
CA GLU A 77 7.03 -9.13 -3.18
C GLU A 77 8.32 -8.51 -2.60
N ALA A 78 8.73 -8.96 -1.41
CA ALA A 78 10.03 -8.61 -0.90
C ALA A 78 11.12 -9.25 -1.76
N PHE A 79 12.15 -8.47 -2.11
CA PHE A 79 13.31 -8.95 -2.85
C PHE A 79 14.54 -8.93 -1.92
N GLY A 80 15.15 -10.09 -1.70
CA GLY A 80 16.33 -10.26 -0.83
C GLY A 80 16.06 -11.11 0.41
N GLU A 81 16.99 -11.10 1.36
CA GLU A 81 16.82 -11.70 2.69
C GLU A 81 16.46 -10.63 3.73
N LEU A 82 15.63 -11.02 4.69
CA LEU A 82 15.26 -10.19 5.83
C LEU A 82 16.50 -10.05 6.73
N PRO A 83 16.98 -8.83 7.06
CA PRO A 83 18.15 -8.68 7.91
C PRO A 83 17.97 -9.43 9.24
N PRO A 84 18.99 -10.14 9.75
CA PRO A 84 18.86 -10.98 10.94
C PRO A 84 18.47 -10.22 12.21
N ASP A 85 18.64 -8.89 12.22
CA ASP A 85 18.34 -7.99 13.33
C ASP A 85 17.12 -7.09 13.08
N SER A 86 16.24 -7.46 12.14
CA SER A 86 14.93 -6.79 12.06
C SER A 86 14.14 -7.06 13.35
N PRO A 87 13.48 -6.03 13.92
CA PRO A 87 12.83 -6.10 15.23
C PRO A 87 11.66 -7.09 15.28
#